data_AF-A0A662LD89-F1
#
_entry.id   AF-A0A662LD89-F1
#
_cell.length_a   1.000
_cell.length_b   1.000
_cell.length_c   1.000
_cell.angle_alpha   90.00
_cell.angle_beta   90.00
_cell.angle_gamma   90.00
#
_symmetry.space_group_name_H-M   'P 1'
#
loop_
_entity.id
_entity.type
_entity.pdbx_description
1 polymer ?
#
loop_
_entity_poly.entity_id
_entity_poly.type
_entity_poly.pdbx_seq_one_letter_code
_entity_poly.pdbx_strand_id
1 'polypeptide(L)'
;ELTIDFNGESPQGGVGGSGVWTFTEVEIEEGETVFSLLLKASEMYNFTVKYHKERYGVFVEAIAGVEGGGSKWWVYYVNDVFGEVASDRKVVEDGDEILWIYSEGAI
;
A
#
# COMPACT_ATOMS: atom_id res chain seq x y z
N GLU A 1 6.97 -9.68 1.52
CA GLU A 1 7.42 -8.40 2.11
C GLU A 1 6.47 -7.28 1.67
N LEU A 2 6.18 -6.29 2.52
CA LEU A 2 5.44 -5.08 2.15
C LEU A 2 6.33 -3.84 2.27
N THR A 3 6.41 -3.05 1.21
CA THR A 3 7.10 -1.75 1.19
C THR A 3 6.12 -0.63 0.82
N ILE A 4 6.26 0.52 1.46
CA ILE A 4 5.51 1.75 1.18
C ILE A 4 6.51 2.87 0.90
N ASP A 5 6.57 3.32 -0.34
CA ASP A 5 7.39 4.45 -0.79
C ASP A 5 6.54 5.71 -0.91
N PHE A 6 6.79 6.68 -0.03
CA PHE A 6 6.13 7.97 0.01
C PHE A 6 6.70 8.96 -1.02
N ASN A 7 7.74 8.57 -1.78
CA ASN A 7 8.37 9.34 -2.85
C ASN A 7 8.79 10.75 -2.38
N GLY A 8 9.40 10.80 -1.19
CA GLY A 8 9.87 12.02 -0.54
C GLY A 8 8.83 12.75 0.32
N GLU A 9 7.56 12.34 0.29
CA GLU A 9 6.54 12.90 1.19
C GLU A 9 6.77 12.46 2.64
N SER A 10 6.29 13.27 3.58
CA SER A 10 6.47 13.04 5.02
C SER A 10 5.26 12.32 5.63
N PRO A 11 5.36 11.01 5.93
CA PRO A 11 4.25 10.28 6.54
C PRO A 11 4.02 10.66 8.01
N GLN A 12 2.80 10.45 8.47
CA GLN A 12 2.34 10.64 9.84
C GLN A 12 2.21 9.29 10.55
N GLY A 13 2.82 9.16 11.72
CA GLY A 13 2.82 7.91 12.48
C GLY A 13 3.82 6.88 11.94
N GLY A 14 3.61 5.61 12.29
CA GLY A 14 4.42 4.49 11.77
C GLY A 14 5.81 4.32 12.39
N VAL A 15 6.67 3.65 11.63
CA VAL A 15 8.06 3.34 11.98
C VAL A 15 8.90 4.57 11.61
N GLY A 16 9.35 5.34 12.60
CA GLY A 16 10.01 6.63 12.35
C GLY A 16 11.24 6.52 11.43
N GLY A 17 11.32 7.41 10.43
CA GLY A 17 12.52 7.65 9.62
C GLY A 17 12.46 7.19 8.16
N SER A 18 12.80 8.11 7.26
CA SER A 18 12.85 8.02 5.78
C SER A 18 11.53 7.73 5.06
N GLY A 19 11.34 8.35 3.89
CA GLY A 19 10.13 8.27 3.06
C GLY A 19 9.89 6.92 2.39
N VAL A 20 10.52 5.84 2.87
CA VAL A 20 10.25 4.46 2.46
C VAL A 20 10.15 3.62 3.74
N TRP A 21 9.05 2.89 3.90
CA TRP A 21 8.84 1.96 5.00
C TRP A 21 8.80 0.54 4.47
N THR A 22 9.62 -0.35 5.04
CA THR A 22 9.63 -1.77 4.68
C THR A 22 9.25 -2.59 5.90
N PHE A 23 8.29 -3.50 5.70
CA PHE A 23 7.70 -4.34 6.73
C PHE A 23 7.96 -5.81 6.39
N THR A 24 8.93 -6.39 7.08
CA THR A 24 9.35 -7.79 6.91
C THR A 24 8.65 -8.75 7.87
N GLU A 25 8.07 -8.25 8.96
CA GLU A 25 7.38 -9.05 9.99
C GLU A 25 5.87 -9.20 9.72
N VAL A 26 5.37 -8.61 8.63
CA VAL A 26 3.98 -8.78 8.21
C VAL A 26 3.88 -10.10 7.45
N GLU A 27 3.48 -11.15 8.17
CA GLU A 27 3.25 -12.47 7.60
C GLU A 27 2.11 -12.45 6.58
N ILE A 28 2.32 -13.10 5.43
CA ILE A 28 1.30 -13.27 4.39
C ILE A 28 0.56 -14.58 4.64
N GLU A 29 -0.76 -14.49 4.83
CA GLU A 29 -1.63 -15.64 5.05
C GLU A 29 -2.40 -16.03 3.78
N GLU A 30 -2.84 -17.29 3.70
CA GLU A 30 -3.59 -17.79 2.54
C GLU A 30 -4.86 -16.98 2.29
N GLY A 31 -5.00 -16.46 1.07
CA GLY A 31 -6.16 -15.67 0.66
C GLY A 31 -6.08 -14.19 1.02
N GLU A 32 -4.99 -13.73 1.63
CA GLU A 32 -4.74 -12.30 1.77
C GLU A 32 -4.56 -11.62 0.41
N THR A 33 -4.90 -10.34 0.39
CA THR A 33 -4.81 -9.47 -0.78
C THR A 33 -3.81 -8.36 -0.50
N VAL A 34 -3.36 -7.68 -1.55
CA VAL A 34 -2.52 -6.47 -1.42
C VAL A 34 -3.14 -5.46 -0.46
N PHE A 35 -4.47 -5.28 -0.52
CA PHE A 35 -5.17 -4.36 0.37
C PHE A 35 -5.25 -4.85 1.81
N SER A 36 -5.58 -6.13 2.04
CA SER A 36 -5.65 -6.65 3.42
C SER A 36 -4.28 -6.62 4.09
N LEU A 37 -3.20 -6.87 3.34
CA LEU A 37 -1.83 -6.78 3.87
C LEU A 37 -1.47 -5.35 4.27
N LEU A 38 -1.88 -4.35 3.48
CA LEU A 38 -1.71 -2.94 3.84
C LEU A 38 -2.45 -2.60 5.14
N LEU A 39 -3.69 -3.10 5.33
CA LEU A 39 -4.44 -2.90 6.58
C LEU A 39 -3.79 -3.61 7.77
N LYS A 40 -3.26 -4.82 7.58
CA LYS A 40 -2.53 -5.57 8.61
C LYS A 40 -1.30 -4.80 9.09
N ALA A 41 -0.52 -4.24 8.15
CA ALA A 41 0.61 -3.39 8.50
C ALA A 41 0.17 -2.09 9.19
N SER A 42 -0.93 -1.48 8.74
CA SER A 42 -1.51 -0.28 9.35
C SER A 42 -1.87 -0.50 10.82
N GLU A 43 -2.48 -1.65 11.15
CA GLU A 43 -2.80 -2.02 12.52
C GLU A 43 -1.54 -2.30 13.35
N MET A 44 -0.61 -3.12 12.81
CA MET A 44 0.61 -3.53 13.51
C MET A 44 1.55 -2.35 13.83
N TYR A 45 1.69 -1.41 12.90
CA TYR A 45 2.63 -0.30 13.01
C TYR A 45 1.96 1.05 13.28
N ASN A 46 0.66 1.06 13.56
CA ASN A 46 -0.09 2.22 14.03
C ASN A 46 0.02 3.45 13.09
N PHE A 47 -0.28 3.25 11.80
CA PHE A 47 -0.50 4.33 10.83
C PHE A 47 -1.91 4.23 10.23
N THR A 48 -2.41 5.29 9.62
CA THR A 48 -3.78 5.33 9.06
C THR A 48 -3.80 4.96 7.58
N VAL A 49 -4.86 4.27 7.15
CA VAL A 49 -5.19 4.07 5.73
C VAL A 49 -6.60 4.60 5.50
N LYS A 50 -6.74 5.58 4.60
CA LYS A 50 -8.04 6.08 4.15
C LYS A 50 -8.37 5.43 2.82
N TYR A 51 -9.58 4.91 2.71
CA TYR A 51 -10.04 4.22 1.53
C TYR A 51 -11.56 4.22 1.47
N HIS A 52 -12.09 4.03 0.26
CA HIS A 52 -13.50 3.76 0.04
C HIS A 52 -13.69 2.61 -0.95
N LYS A 53 -14.85 1.97 -0.88
CA LYS A 53 -15.21 0.88 -1.77
C LYS A 53 -16.02 1.41 -2.94
N GLU A 54 -15.57 1.11 -4.15
CA GLU A 54 -16.27 1.41 -5.39
C GLU A 54 -16.76 0.14 -6.08
N ARG A 55 -17.47 0.33 -7.21
CA ARG A 55 -17.97 -0.78 -8.04
C ARG A 55 -16.85 -1.75 -8.46
N TYR A 56 -15.65 -1.23 -8.70
CA TYR A 56 -14.54 -1.99 -9.28
C TYR A 56 -13.51 -2.47 -8.26
N GLY A 57 -13.67 -2.12 -6.98
CA GLY A 57 -12.78 -2.52 -5.90
C GLY A 57 -12.53 -1.38 -4.92
N VAL A 58 -11.56 -1.55 -4.03
CA VAL A 58 -11.14 -0.53 -3.07
C VAL A 58 -10.25 0.50 -3.74
N PHE A 59 -10.52 1.76 -3.47
CA PHE A 59 -9.65 2.89 -3.81
C PHE A 59 -8.98 3.38 -2.52
N VAL A 60 -7.65 3.39 -2.49
CA VAL A 60 -6.86 3.90 -1.36
C VAL A 60 -6.61 5.39 -1.58
N GLU A 61 -7.20 6.21 -0.71
CA GLU A 61 -7.11 7.66 -0.76
C GLU A 61 -5.85 8.17 -0.06
N ALA A 62 -5.46 7.56 1.07
CA ALA A 62 -4.28 7.99 1.81
C ALA A 62 -3.63 6.84 2.58
N ILE A 63 -2.31 6.94 2.73
CA ILE A 63 -1.51 6.08 3.61
C ILE A 63 -0.68 6.98 4.51
N ALA A 64 -0.74 6.74 5.82
CA ALA A 64 -0.03 7.50 6.84
C ALA A 64 -0.22 9.02 6.69
N GLY A 65 -1.44 9.47 6.40
CA GLY A 65 -1.77 10.88 6.23
C GLY A 65 -1.26 11.55 4.94
N VAL A 66 -0.59 10.82 4.04
CA VAL A 66 -0.24 11.30 2.70
C VAL A 66 -1.40 10.99 1.76
N GLU A 67 -2.15 12.04 1.40
CA GLU A 67 -3.35 11.99 0.57
C GLU A 67 -2.99 11.92 -0.92
N GLY A 68 -3.69 11.06 -1.67
CA GLY A 68 -3.77 11.10 -3.11
C GLY A 68 -4.53 12.33 -3.60
N GLY A 69 -4.08 12.91 -4.71
CA GLY A 69 -4.72 14.09 -5.28
C GLY A 69 -3.86 14.79 -6.34
N GLY A 70 -4.52 15.63 -7.14
CA GLY A 70 -3.85 16.38 -8.21
C GLY A 70 -3.31 15.44 -9.28
N SER A 71 -1.98 15.31 -9.37
CA SER A 71 -1.30 14.43 -10.33
C SER A 71 -0.79 13.13 -9.72
N LYS A 72 -0.79 12.96 -8.39
CA LYS A 72 -0.20 11.80 -7.71
C LYS A 72 -1.23 10.97 -6.96
N TRP A 73 -1.06 9.65 -7.00
CA TRP A 73 -1.97 8.67 -6.40
C TRP A 73 -1.18 7.51 -5.79
N TRP A 74 -1.84 6.74 -4.93
CA TRP A 74 -1.32 5.48 -4.42
C TRP A 74 -1.53 4.38 -5.44
N VAL A 75 -0.43 3.84 -5.97
CA VAL A 75 -0.43 2.67 -6.85
C VAL A 75 0.36 1.54 -6.19
N TYR A 76 0.13 0.32 -6.64
CA TYR A 76 0.83 -0.84 -6.10
C TYR A 76 1.46 -1.71 -7.18
N TYR A 77 2.48 -2.48 -6.77
CA TYR A 77 3.14 -3.51 -7.55
C TYR A 77 3.23 -4.79 -6.73
N VAL A 78 3.29 -5.93 -7.43
CA VAL A 78 3.63 -7.24 -6.86
C VAL A 78 4.74 -7.83 -7.70
N ASN A 79 5.90 -8.10 -7.10
CA ASN A 79 7.11 -8.60 -7.77
C ASN A 79 7.47 -7.77 -9.02
N ASP A 80 7.57 -6.44 -8.84
CA ASP A 80 7.80 -5.44 -9.91
C ASP A 80 6.74 -5.34 -11.01
N VAL A 81 5.62 -6.09 -10.90
CA VAL A 81 4.51 -6.02 -11.85
C VAL A 81 3.44 -5.07 -11.35
N PHE A 82 3.08 -4.09 -12.19
CA PHE A 82 2.04 -3.10 -11.88
C PHE A 82 0.69 -3.79 -11.59
N GLY A 83 -0.04 -3.26 -10.59
CA GLY A 83 -1.34 -3.75 -10.19
C GLY A 83 -2.42 -3.61 -11.27
N GLU A 84 -2.70 -4.68 -12.02
CA GLU A 84 -3.71 -4.68 -13.10
C GLU A 84 -5.16 -4.81 -12.60
N VAL A 85 -5.37 -5.13 -11.33
CA VAL A 85 -6.68 -5.24 -10.68
C VAL A 85 -6.72 -4.41 -9.41
N ALA A 86 -7.90 -4.20 -8.81
CA ALA A 86 -7.98 -3.52 -7.52
C ALA A 86 -7.22 -4.29 -6.43
N SER A 87 -6.61 -3.58 -5.49
CA SER A 87 -5.76 -4.18 -4.44
C SER A 87 -6.53 -5.11 -3.50
N ASP A 88 -7.86 -4.95 -3.37
CA ASP A 88 -8.75 -5.87 -2.64
C ASP A 88 -9.10 -7.15 -3.40
N ARG A 89 -8.56 -7.32 -4.61
CA ARG A 89 -8.78 -8.50 -5.48
C ARG A 89 -7.49 -9.19 -5.89
N LYS A 90 -6.33 -8.50 -5.77
CA LYS A 90 -5.03 -9.11 -6.02
C LYS A 90 -4.62 -9.92 -4.81
N VAL A 91 -4.82 -11.24 -4.88
CA VAL A 91 -4.30 -12.20 -3.90
C VAL A 91 -2.77 -12.20 -3.96
N VAL A 92 -2.15 -12.36 -2.80
CA VAL A 92 -0.69 -12.44 -2.62
C VAL A 92 -0.32 -13.76 -1.96
N GLU A 93 0.90 -14.23 -2.23
CA GLU A 93 1.44 -15.48 -1.70
C GLU A 93 2.66 -15.21 -0.83
N ASP A 94 3.01 -16.17 0.04
CA ASP A 94 4.25 -16.08 0.81
C ASP A 94 5.46 -15.95 -0.15
N GLY A 95 6.34 -15.02 0.19
CA GLY A 95 7.47 -14.62 -0.67
C GLY A 95 7.18 -13.53 -1.69
N ASP A 96 5.93 -13.08 -1.89
CA ASP A 96 5.64 -11.92 -2.76
C ASP A 96 6.23 -10.63 -2.18
N GLU A 97 6.78 -9.80 -3.06
CA GLU A 97 7.24 -8.44 -2.78
C GLU A 97 6.16 -7.45 -3.21
N ILE A 98 5.58 -6.74 -2.26
CA ILE A 98 4.48 -5.81 -2.50
C ILE A 98 4.99 -4.39 -2.27
N LEU A 99 4.85 -3.53 -3.27
CA LEU A 99 5.21 -2.12 -3.18
C LEU A 99 3.96 -1.27 -3.32
N TRP A 100 3.68 -0.41 -2.34
CA TRP A 100 2.84 0.77 -2.52
C TRP A 100 3.73 1.97 -2.77
N ILE A 101 3.46 2.75 -3.82
CA ILE A 101 4.23 3.95 -4.12
C ILE A 101 3.33 5.14 -4.39
N TYR A 102 3.70 6.30 -3.83
CA TYR A 102 3.07 7.58 -4.11
C TYR A 102 3.69 8.20 -5.37
N SER A 103 3.10 7.92 -6.53
CA SER A 103 3.62 8.37 -7.82
C SER A 103 2.57 9.11 -8.62
N GLU A 104 3.02 9.79 -9.68
CA GLU A 104 2.09 10.13 -10.75
C GLU A 104 1.43 8.83 -11.23
N GLY A 105 0.10 8.82 -11.31
CA GLY A 105 -0.61 7.62 -11.78
C GLY A 105 -0.04 7.23 -13.13
N ALA A 106 0.24 5.94 -13.35
CA ALA A 106 0.73 5.46 -14.64
C ALA A 106 -0.25 5.93 -15.75
N ILE A 107 0.23 6.77 -16.66
CA ILE A 107 -0.44 7.21 -17.88
C ILE A 107 -0.19 6.20 -19.00
#